data_AF-A0A845SI38-F1
#
_entry.id   AF-A0A845SI38-F1
#
_cell.length_a   1.000
_cell.length_b   1.000
_cell.length_c   1.000
_cell.angle_alpha   90.00
_cell.angle_beta   90.00
_cell.angle_gamma   90.00
#
_symmetry.space_group_name_H-M   'P 1'
#
loop_
_entity.id
_entity.type
_entity.pdbx_description
1 polymer ?
#
loop_
_entity_poly.entity_id
_entity_poly.type
_entity_poly.pdbx_seq_one_letter_code
_entity_poly.pdbx_strand_id
1 'polypeptide(L)'
;MRKLTALFMATTLVLGSVQLASAADTTAATDNAPAKGEMHHKGDMQHRGGPMMMDHMFKDLKLTEQQRQKMHDIARDSMKDMKKPSAAEHQQMHDVIAADSFDSTKAQALVSAMSQDQNQRMLANLEMQNKMYNVLTPEQKTEFNKKFQERAEKMQQRDAK
;
A
#
# COMPACT_ATOMS: atom_id res chain seq x y z
N MET A 1 15.52 54.14 -15.68
CA MET A 1 14.32 54.50 -14.90
C MET A 1 13.09 53.83 -15.50
N ARG A 2 12.41 52.97 -14.72
CA ARG A 2 10.95 52.91 -14.57
C ARG A 2 10.63 51.73 -13.64
N LYS A 3 10.02 52.09 -12.51
CA LYS A 3 9.53 51.23 -11.43
C LYS A 3 8.11 50.79 -11.81
N LEU A 4 7.76 49.52 -11.60
CA LEU A 4 6.37 49.03 -11.60
C LEU A 4 6.28 47.95 -10.52
N THR A 5 6.02 48.32 -9.26
CA THR A 5 4.70 48.43 -8.62
C THR A 5 4.03 47.06 -8.47
N ALA A 6 4.16 46.50 -7.26
CA ALA A 6 3.45 45.32 -6.79
C ALA A 6 1.96 45.63 -6.58
N LEU A 7 1.09 44.68 -6.94
CA LEU A 7 -0.32 44.69 -6.54
C LEU A 7 -0.62 43.40 -5.79
N PHE A 8 -0.69 43.52 -4.46
CA PHE A 8 -1.26 42.51 -3.57
C PHE A 8 -2.77 42.51 -3.75
N MET A 9 -3.35 41.47 -4.36
CA MET A 9 -4.78 41.20 -4.21
C MET A 9 -4.97 40.27 -3.01
N ALA A 10 -5.37 40.87 -1.91
CA ALA A 10 -5.86 40.19 -0.72
C ALA A 10 -7.28 39.66 -1.01
N THR A 11 -7.39 38.38 -1.35
CA THR A 11 -8.67 37.68 -1.37
C THR A 11 -9.02 37.25 0.05
N THR A 12 -10.02 37.90 0.62
CA THR A 12 -10.61 37.56 1.92
C THR A 12 -11.30 36.20 1.87
N LEU A 13 -10.82 35.27 2.69
CA LEU A 13 -11.42 33.97 2.93
C LEU A 13 -12.57 34.13 3.96
N VAL A 14 -13.82 34.09 3.51
CA VAL A 14 -14.99 33.92 4.39
C VAL A 14 -15.23 32.43 4.55
N LEU A 15 -14.77 31.86 5.66
CA LEU A 15 -15.17 30.53 6.12
C LEU A 15 -16.42 30.71 6.99
N GLY A 16 -17.59 30.48 6.40
CA GLY A 16 -18.83 30.36 7.14
C GLY A 16 -18.82 29.10 8.01
N SER A 17 -18.90 29.28 9.32
CA SER A 17 -19.15 28.23 10.29
C SER A 17 -20.52 27.59 10.06
N VAL A 18 -20.59 26.28 9.84
CA VAL A 18 -21.82 25.52 9.99
C VAL A 18 -21.89 25.02 11.43
N GLN A 19 -22.87 25.52 12.17
CA GLN A 19 -23.23 25.10 13.52
C GLN A 19 -23.60 23.60 13.55
N LEU A 20 -22.96 22.86 14.46
CA LEU A 20 -23.42 21.55 14.91
C LEU A 20 -24.72 21.71 15.69
N ALA A 21 -25.83 21.22 15.14
CA ALA A 21 -27.05 20.99 15.90
C ALA A 21 -27.00 19.58 16.49
N SER A 22 -26.74 19.53 17.80
CA SER A 22 -27.03 18.37 18.64
C SER A 22 -28.51 18.39 18.98
N ALA A 23 -29.18 17.24 18.83
CA ALA A 23 -30.42 16.94 19.54
C ALA A 23 -30.42 15.44 19.90
N ALA A 24 -30.30 15.17 21.20
CA ALA A 24 -30.86 14.01 21.87
C ALA A 24 -32.39 13.98 21.61
N ASP A 25 -33.13 12.89 21.69
CA ASP A 25 -33.29 11.91 22.76
C ASP A 25 -34.39 10.94 22.21
N THR A 26 -34.41 9.62 22.36
CA THR A 26 -34.93 8.91 23.54
C THR A 26 -35.05 7.41 23.24
N THR A 27 -34.62 6.64 24.24
CA THR A 27 -34.76 5.22 24.60
C THR A 27 -35.88 4.33 24.03
N ALA A 28 -35.53 3.07 23.72
CA ALA A 28 -36.15 1.80 24.20
C ALA A 28 -35.38 0.59 23.60
N ALA A 29 -34.44 -0.02 24.33
CA ALA A 29 -34.60 -1.26 25.12
C ALA A 29 -35.01 -2.52 24.31
N THR A 30 -34.08 -3.46 24.12
CA THR A 30 -34.17 -4.82 24.71
C THR A 30 -32.90 -5.63 24.44
N ASP A 31 -32.50 -6.36 25.48
CA ASP A 31 -31.40 -7.31 25.58
C ASP A 31 -31.38 -8.38 24.48
N ASN A 32 -30.18 -8.74 24.02
CA ASN A 32 -29.66 -10.12 24.12
C ASN A 32 -28.29 -10.25 23.43
N ALA A 33 -27.27 -10.47 24.25
CA ALA A 33 -26.04 -11.16 23.88
C ALA A 33 -25.72 -12.15 25.03
N PRO A 34 -24.90 -13.21 24.88
CA PRO A 34 -24.11 -13.60 23.69
C PRO A 34 -24.23 -15.11 23.37
N ALA A 35 -24.29 -15.48 22.10
CA ALA A 35 -23.98 -16.85 21.67
C ALA A 35 -22.65 -16.84 20.93
N LYS A 36 -21.61 -17.34 21.62
CA LYS A 36 -20.30 -17.70 21.10
C LYS A 36 -20.43 -18.51 19.80
N GLY A 37 -20.31 -17.82 18.68
CA GLY A 37 -19.77 -18.40 17.46
C GLY A 37 -18.27 -18.14 17.48
N GLU A 38 -17.51 -18.99 18.16
CA GLU A 38 -16.05 -19.08 18.03
C GLU A 38 -15.73 -19.54 16.60
N MET A 39 -15.88 -18.63 15.62
CA MET A 39 -15.20 -18.78 14.34
C MET A 39 -13.73 -18.46 14.60
N HIS A 40 -12.98 -19.50 14.96
CA HIS A 40 -11.54 -19.52 14.86
C HIS A 40 -11.14 -19.46 13.37
N HIS A 41 -11.38 -18.32 12.73
CA HIS A 41 -10.56 -17.90 11.61
C HIS A 41 -9.24 -17.42 12.21
N LYS A 42 -8.41 -18.39 12.59
CA LYS A 42 -6.96 -18.21 12.64
C LYS A 42 -6.49 -18.11 11.19
N GLY A 43 -6.97 -17.08 10.50
CA GLY A 43 -6.43 -16.67 9.23
C GLY A 43 -5.04 -16.16 9.53
N ASP A 44 -4.04 -16.76 8.89
CA ASP A 44 -2.68 -16.27 8.76
C ASP A 44 -2.65 -14.93 8.00
N MET A 45 -3.39 -13.94 8.51
CA MET A 45 -3.50 -12.58 8.00
C MET A 45 -2.53 -11.64 8.71
N GLN A 46 -1.52 -12.18 9.40
CA GLN A 46 -0.53 -11.38 10.11
C GLN A 46 0.68 -10.96 9.25
N HIS A 47 0.72 -11.31 7.96
CA HIS A 47 1.88 -10.97 7.10
C HIS A 47 1.57 -10.43 5.69
N ARG A 48 0.32 -10.11 5.33
CA ARG A 48 -0.04 -9.72 3.95
C ARG A 48 0.36 -8.29 3.51
N GLY A 49 1.18 -7.58 4.29
CA GLY A 49 1.67 -6.23 3.94
C GLY A 49 3.20 -6.07 3.96
N GLY A 50 3.94 -7.15 4.17
CA GLY A 50 5.42 -7.19 4.15
C GLY A 50 5.90 -8.41 3.35
N PRO A 51 7.21 -8.72 3.35
CA PRO A 51 8.11 -9.18 2.27
C PRO A 51 7.73 -10.37 1.34
N MET A 52 6.47 -10.81 1.29
CA MET A 52 5.97 -11.88 0.41
C MET A 52 6.21 -11.63 -1.09
N MET A 53 6.26 -10.38 -1.56
CA MET A 53 6.60 -10.09 -2.96
C MET A 53 8.04 -10.49 -3.31
N MET A 54 8.99 -10.38 -2.36
CA MET A 54 10.38 -10.78 -2.55
C MET A 54 10.51 -12.29 -2.61
N ASP A 55 9.74 -12.96 -1.76
CA ASP A 55 9.76 -14.38 -1.59
C ASP A 55 9.42 -15.08 -2.93
N HIS A 56 8.44 -14.60 -3.70
CA HIS A 56 8.07 -15.27 -4.96
C HIS A 56 9.08 -15.14 -6.11
N MET A 57 9.83 -14.04 -6.21
CA MET A 57 10.68 -13.82 -7.38
C MET A 57 11.94 -14.69 -7.36
N PHE A 58 12.57 -14.80 -6.18
CA PHE A 58 13.85 -15.50 -5.97
C PHE A 58 13.69 -16.91 -5.39
N LYS A 59 12.49 -17.31 -4.93
CA LYS A 59 12.19 -18.62 -4.31
C LYS A 59 12.68 -19.83 -5.09
N ASP A 60 12.50 -19.79 -6.40
CA ASP A 60 12.76 -20.96 -7.23
C ASP A 60 14.25 -21.09 -7.58
N LEU A 61 15.11 -20.15 -7.17
CA LEU A 61 16.54 -20.24 -7.38
C LEU A 61 17.21 -21.09 -6.29
N LYS A 62 18.19 -21.89 -6.69
CA LYS A 62 19.07 -22.58 -5.75
C LYS A 62 20.06 -21.59 -5.14
N LEU A 63 19.65 -20.91 -4.08
CA LEU A 63 20.51 -19.99 -3.33
C LEU A 63 21.36 -20.74 -2.30
N THR A 64 22.57 -20.24 -2.05
CA THR A 64 23.36 -20.67 -0.89
C THR A 64 22.80 -20.05 0.41
N GLU A 65 23.18 -20.60 1.57
CA GLU A 65 22.77 -20.04 2.87
C GLU A 65 23.25 -18.59 3.03
N GLN A 66 24.49 -18.31 2.62
CA GLN A 66 25.05 -16.96 2.66
C GLN A 66 24.27 -15.99 1.77
N GLN A 67 23.84 -16.43 0.58
CA GLN A 67 23.01 -15.61 -0.30
C GLN A 67 21.64 -15.35 0.32
N ARG A 68 20.98 -16.38 0.89
CA ARG A 68 19.70 -16.20 1.59
C ARG A 68 19.79 -15.19 2.71
N GLN A 69 20.84 -15.26 3.53
CA GLN A 69 21.08 -14.31 4.60
C GLN A 69 21.21 -12.89 4.05
N LYS A 70 22.02 -12.70 2.99
CA LYS A 70 22.15 -11.39 2.32
C LYS A 70 20.83 -10.87 1.76
N MET A 71 20.02 -11.73 1.13
CA MET A 71 18.69 -11.32 0.65
C MET A 71 17.82 -10.83 1.81
N HIS A 72 17.81 -11.57 2.92
CA HIS A 72 17.03 -11.19 4.09
C HIS A 72 17.50 -9.85 4.68
N ASP A 73 18.80 -9.62 4.77
CA ASP A 73 19.35 -8.38 5.30
C ASP A 73 19.05 -7.18 4.38
N ILE A 74 19.18 -7.36 3.05
CA ILE A 74 18.75 -6.34 2.07
C ILE A 74 17.26 -6.02 2.23
N ALA A 75 16.40 -7.04 2.37
CA ALA A 75 14.97 -6.83 2.56
C ALA A 75 14.68 -6.07 3.87
N ARG A 76 15.34 -6.47 4.95
CA ARG A 76 15.18 -5.85 6.27
C ARG A 76 15.57 -4.38 6.23
N ASP A 77 16.70 -4.05 5.61
CA ASP A 77 17.20 -2.69 5.56
C ASP A 77 16.33 -1.81 4.66
N SER A 78 15.93 -2.29 3.47
CA SER A 78 14.98 -1.56 2.62
C SER A 78 13.65 -1.32 3.32
N MET A 79 13.16 -2.25 4.14
CA MET A 79 11.90 -2.07 4.88
C MET A 79 11.97 -1.02 6.00
N LYS A 80 13.15 -0.69 6.53
CA LYS A 80 13.29 0.35 7.56
C LYS A 80 12.96 1.73 7.01
N ASP A 81 13.39 2.00 5.79
CA ASP A 81 13.26 3.31 5.15
C ASP A 81 11.95 3.45 4.36
N MET A 82 11.23 2.34 4.13
CA MET A 82 9.96 2.36 3.43
C MET A 82 8.82 2.88 4.31
N LYS A 83 8.19 3.97 3.86
CA LYS A 83 6.98 4.51 4.48
C LYS A 83 5.80 3.57 4.28
N LYS A 84 5.35 2.95 5.37
CA LYS A 84 4.17 2.09 5.39
C LYS A 84 2.89 2.94 5.31
N PRO A 85 1.82 2.43 4.69
CA PRO A 85 0.50 3.03 4.81
C PRO A 85 0.13 3.21 6.29
N SER A 86 -0.32 4.41 6.64
CA SER A 86 -0.76 4.79 7.97
C SER A 86 -2.15 4.23 8.30
N ALA A 87 -2.45 4.11 9.59
CA ALA A 87 -3.80 3.73 10.03
C ALA A 87 -4.87 4.72 9.56
N ALA A 88 -4.51 6.01 9.45
CA ALA A 88 -5.41 7.04 8.93
C ALA A 88 -5.74 6.81 7.45
N GLU A 89 -4.75 6.50 6.61
CA GLU A 89 -4.98 6.17 5.20
C GLU A 89 -5.86 4.92 5.05
N HIS A 90 -5.67 3.90 5.89
CA HIS A 90 -6.53 2.72 5.90
C HIS A 90 -7.97 3.07 6.29
N GLN A 91 -8.15 3.93 7.28
CA GLN A 91 -9.49 4.38 7.69
C GLN A 91 -10.17 5.18 6.58
N GLN A 92 -9.47 6.13 5.95
CA GLN A 92 -10.01 6.92 4.85
C GLN A 92 -10.44 6.04 3.67
N MET A 93 -9.65 5.01 3.36
CA MET A 93 -10.02 4.03 2.33
C MET A 93 -11.29 3.26 2.71
N HIS A 94 -11.37 2.81 3.97
CA HIS A 94 -12.56 2.14 4.50
C HIS A 94 -13.80 3.04 4.43
N ASP A 95 -13.68 4.31 4.81
CA ASP A 95 -14.82 5.25 4.83
C ASP A 95 -15.38 5.50 3.42
N VAL A 96 -14.53 5.54 2.39
CA VAL A 96 -14.97 5.63 0.99
C VAL A 96 -15.69 4.36 0.54
N ILE A 97 -15.26 3.19 0.99
CA ILE A 97 -15.83 1.89 0.62
C ILE A 97 -17.16 1.61 1.35
N ALA A 98 -17.24 1.97 2.63
CA ALA A 98 -18.37 1.69 3.50
C ALA A 98 -19.48 2.75 3.43
N ALA A 99 -19.33 3.78 2.60
CA ALA A 99 -20.34 4.82 2.42
C ALA A 99 -21.60 4.27 1.70
N ASP A 100 -22.78 4.78 2.08
CA ASP A 100 -24.07 4.41 1.48
C ASP A 100 -24.12 4.67 -0.04
N SER A 101 -23.32 5.62 -0.53
CA SER A 101 -23.17 5.94 -1.94
C SER A 101 -21.72 6.30 -2.27
N PHE A 102 -21.26 5.90 -3.45
CA PHE A 102 -19.88 6.15 -3.89
C PHE A 102 -19.64 7.62 -4.27
N ASP A 103 -18.79 8.29 -3.50
CA ASP A 103 -18.31 9.64 -3.78
C ASP A 103 -16.99 9.59 -4.58
N SER A 104 -17.12 9.63 -5.90
CA SER A 104 -15.99 9.59 -6.84
C SER A 104 -14.98 10.71 -6.59
N THR A 105 -15.43 11.90 -6.16
CA THR A 105 -14.55 13.04 -5.89
C THR A 105 -13.69 12.79 -4.67
N LYS A 106 -14.26 12.28 -3.57
CA LYS A 106 -13.50 11.87 -2.38
C LYS A 106 -12.53 10.73 -2.67
N ALA A 107 -12.97 9.72 -3.44
CA ALA A 107 -12.12 8.61 -3.83
C ALA A 107 -10.91 9.09 -4.65
N GLN A 108 -11.11 9.96 -5.64
CA GLN A 108 -10.05 10.52 -6.46
C GLN A 108 -9.06 11.33 -5.61
N ALA A 109 -9.56 12.16 -4.69
CA ALA A 109 -8.71 12.96 -3.80
C ALA A 109 -7.84 12.07 -2.89
N LEU A 110 -8.41 11.01 -2.33
CA LEU A 110 -7.67 10.03 -1.52
C LEU A 110 -6.57 9.34 -2.34
N VAL A 111 -6.89 8.85 -3.54
CA VAL A 111 -5.91 8.20 -4.44
C VAL A 111 -4.77 9.16 -4.79
N SER A 112 -5.09 10.42 -5.13
CA SER A 112 -4.09 11.44 -5.43
C SER A 112 -3.17 11.71 -4.23
N ALA A 113 -3.72 11.81 -3.02
CA ALA A 113 -2.94 12.04 -1.80
C ALA A 113 -1.96 10.88 -1.52
N MET A 114 -2.36 9.64 -1.78
CA MET A 114 -1.55 8.45 -1.53
C MET A 114 -0.50 8.15 -2.62
N SER A 115 -0.66 8.75 -3.80
CA SER A 115 0.15 8.44 -4.99
C SER A 115 1.66 8.67 -4.79
N GLN A 116 2.05 9.74 -4.10
CA GLN A 116 3.46 10.06 -3.88
C GLN A 116 4.16 8.98 -3.04
N ASP A 117 3.56 8.59 -1.92
CA ASP A 117 4.11 7.55 -1.06
C ASP A 117 4.13 6.19 -1.77
N GLN A 118 3.12 5.91 -2.61
CA GLN A 118 3.10 4.71 -3.42
C GLN A 118 4.24 4.66 -4.44
N ASN A 119 4.53 5.78 -5.11
CA ASN A 119 5.65 5.89 -6.04
C ASN A 119 6.99 5.68 -5.33
N GLN A 120 7.17 6.25 -4.14
CA GLN A 120 8.38 6.06 -3.34
C GLN A 120 8.55 4.59 -2.92
N ARG A 121 7.47 3.94 -2.48
CA ARG A 121 7.49 2.49 -2.18
C ARG A 121 7.86 1.66 -3.41
N MET A 122 7.32 1.99 -4.58
CA MET A 122 7.63 1.29 -5.83
C MET A 122 9.11 1.43 -6.17
N LEU A 123 9.67 2.63 -6.08
CA LEU A 123 11.09 2.87 -6.32
C LEU A 123 11.98 2.10 -5.35
N ALA A 124 11.69 2.15 -4.05
CA ALA A 124 12.43 1.42 -3.03
C ALA A 124 12.39 -0.10 -3.26
N ASN A 125 11.24 -0.63 -3.69
CA ASN A 125 11.10 -2.05 -4.04
C ASN A 125 11.97 -2.43 -5.25
N LEU A 126 12.01 -1.59 -6.29
CA LEU A 126 12.86 -1.83 -7.46
C LEU A 126 14.36 -1.81 -7.08
N GLU A 127 14.76 -0.86 -6.24
CA GLU A 127 16.13 -0.78 -5.74
C GLU A 127 16.51 -2.01 -4.91
N MET A 128 15.63 -2.44 -4.00
CA MET A 128 15.80 -3.66 -3.21
C MET A 128 15.97 -4.89 -4.12
N GLN A 129 15.08 -5.06 -5.10
CA GLN A 129 15.13 -6.18 -6.05
C GLN A 129 16.42 -6.17 -6.87
N ASN A 130 16.91 -4.99 -7.27
CA ASN A 130 18.19 -4.87 -7.97
C ASN A 130 19.37 -5.28 -7.08
N LYS A 131 19.40 -4.83 -5.82
CA LYS A 131 20.42 -5.24 -4.84
C LYS A 131 20.43 -6.76 -4.66
N MET A 132 19.25 -7.38 -4.52
CA MET A 132 19.10 -8.82 -4.43
C MET A 132 19.58 -9.54 -5.70
N TYR A 133 19.18 -9.06 -6.88
CA TYR A 133 19.64 -9.63 -8.16
C TYR A 133 21.16 -9.64 -8.27
N ASN A 134 21.85 -8.63 -7.71
CA ASN A 134 23.31 -8.55 -7.72
C ASN A 134 24.03 -9.46 -6.71
N VAL A 135 23.29 -10.13 -5.81
CA VAL A 135 23.83 -11.20 -4.94
C VAL A 135 23.95 -12.54 -5.71
N LEU A 136 23.26 -12.67 -6.85
CA LEU A 136 23.23 -13.89 -7.65
C LEU A 136 24.51 -14.08 -8.48
N THR A 137 24.89 -15.34 -8.70
CA THR A 137 25.94 -15.72 -9.67
C THR A 137 25.44 -15.53 -11.10
N PRO A 138 26.32 -15.47 -12.11
CA PRO A 138 25.91 -15.37 -13.53
C PRO A 138 24.94 -16.48 -13.96
N GLU A 139 25.15 -17.71 -13.49
CA GLU A 139 24.29 -18.86 -13.80
C GLU A 139 22.91 -18.69 -13.16
N GLN A 140 22.85 -18.26 -11.89
CA GLN A 140 21.60 -17.98 -11.19
C GLN A 140 20.82 -16.81 -11.83
N LYS A 141 21.52 -15.76 -12.30
CA LYS A 141 20.90 -14.65 -13.05
C LYS A 141 20.26 -15.14 -14.36
N THR A 142 20.91 -16.09 -15.03
CA THR A 142 20.38 -16.71 -16.26
C THR A 142 19.11 -17.50 -15.96
N GLU A 143 19.13 -18.34 -14.91
CA GLU A 143 17.95 -19.09 -14.47
C GLU A 143 16.81 -18.16 -14.04
N PHE A 144 17.12 -17.06 -13.34
CA PHE A 144 16.15 -16.06 -12.92
C PHE A 144 15.41 -15.43 -14.10
N ASN A 145 16.16 -14.98 -15.12
CA ASN A 145 15.58 -14.34 -16.30
C ASN A 145 14.70 -15.32 -17.10
N LYS A 146 15.12 -16.59 -17.20
CA LYS A 146 14.31 -17.63 -17.82
C LYS A 146 12.97 -17.81 -17.10
N LYS A 147 12.99 -17.95 -15.77
CA LYS A 147 11.76 -18.10 -14.97
C LYS A 147 10.86 -16.87 -15.05
N PHE A 148 11.45 -15.68 -15.17
CA PHE A 148 10.68 -14.46 -15.40
C PHE A 148 9.91 -14.52 -16.72
N GLN A 149 10.56 -14.93 -17.81
CA GLN A 149 9.91 -15.11 -19.12
C GLN A 149 8.81 -16.16 -19.08
N GLU A 150 9.08 -17.33 -18.50
CA GLU A 150 8.08 -18.41 -18.35
C GLU A 150 6.85 -17.95 -17.56
N ARG A 151 7.02 -17.13 -16.51
CA ARG A 151 5.90 -16.55 -15.76
C ARG A 151 5.13 -15.54 -16.60
N ALA A 152 5.82 -14.70 -17.38
CA ALA A 152 5.17 -13.73 -18.26
C ALA A 152 4.31 -14.41 -19.33
N GLU A 153 4.82 -15.48 -19.95
CA GLU A 153 4.07 -16.27 -20.94
C GLU A 153 2.83 -16.95 -20.30
N LYS A 154 2.98 -17.53 -19.11
CA LYS A 154 1.84 -18.13 -18.39
C LYS A 154 0.76 -17.10 -18.05
N MET A 155 1.15 -15.88 -17.71
CA MET A 155 0.20 -14.79 -17.46
C MET A 155 -0.55 -14.42 -18.76
N GLN A 156 0.17 -14.26 -19.87
CA GLN A 156 -0.44 -13.97 -21.19
C GLN A 156 -1.44 -15.06 -21.61
N GLN A 157 -1.09 -16.34 -21.41
CA GLN A 157 -2.00 -17.45 -21.72
C GLN A 157 -3.26 -17.45 -20.86
N ARG A 158 -3.15 -17.00 -19.60
CA ARG A 158 -4.28 -16.93 -18.67
C ARG A 158 -5.22 -15.77 -19.01
N ASP A 159 -4.66 -14.65 -19.48
CA ASP A 159 -5.44 -13.47 -19.86
C ASP A 159 -6.09 -13.61 -21.25
N ALA A 160 -5.58 -14.53 -22.08
CA ALA A 160 -6.15 -14.87 -23.39
C ALA A 160 -7.32 -15.89 -23.32
N LYS A 161 -7.67 -16.38 -22.12
CA LYS A 161 -8.72 -17.37 -21.89
C LYS A 161 -9.95 -16.70 -21.28
#